data_AF-A4I834-F1
#
_entry.id   AF-A4I834-F1
#
_cell.length_a   1.000
_cell.length_b   1.000
_cell.length_c   1.000
_cell.angle_alpha   90.00
_cell.angle_beta   90.00
_cell.angle_gamma   90.00
#
_symmetry.space_group_name_H-M   'P 1'
#
loop_
_entity.id
_entity.type
_entity.pdbx_description
1 polymer ?
#
loop_
_entity_poly.entity_id
_entity_poly.type
_entity_poly.pdbx_seq_one_letter_code
_entity_poly.pdbx_strand_id
1 'polypeptide(L)'
;MQTGSDVFMNIILATLKASNELVDGEIFELVSGSPALLKVFLDSGRVDIDDPRVQSVVQAKLDEVLAGDPYDGDVVSGDLLNYVRSLCSIRTSRITFQQMVLLRYSGFDYVELLIDYPYLLENLEKPSFCIFFVFDVLHYISIAISWIGVLVTLTFTAMVLWSVVFWFQQPEHRNNGYWIIITYVGGYVVSLVATMRAEEGKIKRYENQVWRYPDNLFRIVPIIPVYEIMLSYVLLRYEISANAKSFFIIRYDLRNGTLVQHITNGCFYALPQMILQTFLFISDIRRNHRYLHGACYWLLLGCSLTLITMSIFAYHRIAFFTHSCNGCGFAVLSSQSISAKDHTRVLARRVHPSDIVTKVFVFFTIYFFVAQTVTLVVLILNLHSCAGTAIIFPAIYMSVLGLSIIVIVVVCVNLPFSRGMGAIGIPVMLMQIAFLVYVNVGAASRECVIFKPSFSKWMIPSIAIFGLMCLSIVAWLTMLLVEFFRGVRITQRAVDHYVLA
;
A
#
# COMPACT_ATOMS: atom_id res chain seq x y z
N MET A 1 13.46 -26.64 25.91
CA MET A 1 14.53 -27.22 26.75
C MET A 1 15.27 -26.06 27.37
N GLN A 2 15.22 -25.88 28.69
CA GLN A 2 16.10 -24.92 29.37
C GLN A 2 17.53 -25.44 29.21
N THR A 3 18.40 -24.67 28.56
CA THR A 3 19.82 -25.05 28.52
C THR A 3 20.45 -24.68 29.86
N GLY A 4 21.47 -25.41 30.31
CA GLY A 4 22.16 -25.08 31.57
C GLY A 4 22.59 -23.61 31.64
N SER A 5 22.92 -23.00 30.48
CA SER A 5 23.22 -21.58 30.31
C SER A 5 22.12 -20.65 30.86
N ASP A 6 20.84 -20.93 30.59
CA ASP A 6 19.72 -20.09 31.04
C ASP A 6 19.60 -20.08 32.57
N VAL A 7 19.85 -21.24 33.20
CA VAL A 7 19.85 -21.36 34.66
C VAL A 7 20.98 -20.55 35.27
N PHE A 8 22.20 -20.67 34.73
CA PHE A 8 23.34 -19.86 35.20
C PHE A 8 23.10 -18.35 35.02
N MET A 9 22.58 -17.92 33.87
CA MET A 9 22.27 -16.51 33.63
C MET A 9 21.21 -15.97 34.59
N ASN A 10 20.18 -16.76 34.89
CA ASN A 10 19.15 -16.38 35.86
C ASN A 10 19.70 -16.29 37.29
N ILE A 11 20.65 -17.16 37.67
CA ILE A 11 21.33 -17.08 38.97
C ILE A 11 22.16 -15.79 39.05
N ILE A 12 22.92 -15.47 37.99
CA ILE A 12 23.72 -14.23 37.92
C ILE A 12 22.79 -13.01 38.02
N LEU A 13 21.71 -12.97 37.24
CA LEU A 13 20.72 -11.89 37.27
C LEU A 13 20.10 -11.72 38.67
N ALA A 14 19.71 -12.83 39.31
CA ALA A 14 19.14 -12.81 40.66
C ALA A 14 20.16 -12.30 41.69
N THR A 15 21.42 -12.71 41.57
CA THR A 15 22.52 -12.29 42.44
C THR A 15 22.81 -10.81 42.28
N LEU A 16 22.88 -10.31 41.05
CA LEU A 16 23.05 -8.88 40.76
C LEU A 16 21.88 -8.08 41.32
N LYS A 17 20.64 -8.50 41.09
CA LYS A 17 19.46 -7.80 41.64
C LYS A 17 19.45 -7.75 43.17
N ALA A 18 19.92 -8.81 43.83
CA ALA A 18 20.05 -8.88 45.28
C ALA A 18 21.23 -8.06 45.84
N SER A 19 22.28 -7.85 45.05
CA SER A 19 23.42 -7.01 45.41
C SER A 19 23.04 -5.52 45.47
N ASN A 20 23.66 -4.78 46.39
CA ASN A 20 23.60 -3.31 46.43
C ASN A 20 24.80 -2.65 45.74
N GLU A 21 25.81 -3.42 45.33
CA GLU A 21 26.99 -2.91 44.66
C GLU A 21 26.70 -2.67 43.18
N LEU A 22 27.17 -1.54 42.66
CA LEU A 22 27.14 -1.25 41.24
C LEU A 22 28.30 -1.98 40.56
N VAL A 23 28.03 -2.51 39.38
CA VAL A 23 29.05 -3.08 38.50
C VAL A 23 29.79 -1.92 37.83
N ASP A 24 31.10 -1.84 38.07
CA ASP A 24 31.98 -0.85 37.45
C ASP A 24 32.28 -1.19 35.99
N GLY A 25 32.88 -0.23 35.28
CA GLY A 25 33.23 -0.39 33.88
C GLY A 25 34.31 -1.44 33.61
N GLU A 26 35.16 -1.77 34.59
CA GLU A 26 36.18 -2.80 34.45
C GLU A 26 35.57 -4.20 34.41
N ILE A 27 34.68 -4.53 35.34
CA ILE A 27 33.94 -5.80 35.34
C ILE A 27 33.06 -5.88 34.09
N PHE A 28 32.41 -4.77 33.71
CA PHE A 28 31.56 -4.72 32.53
C PHE A 28 32.35 -4.97 31.23
N GLU A 29 33.55 -4.40 31.10
CA GLU A 29 34.46 -4.64 29.97
C GLU A 29 34.93 -6.10 29.91
N LEU A 30 35.26 -6.71 31.05
CA LEU A 30 35.63 -8.13 31.15
C LEU A 30 34.52 -9.06 30.63
N VAL A 31 33.26 -8.70 30.87
CA VAL A 31 32.08 -9.49 30.45
C VAL A 31 31.67 -9.21 28.99
N SER A 32 32.20 -8.14 28.37
CA SER A 32 31.83 -7.69 27.02
C SER A 32 32.08 -8.70 25.90
N GLY A 33 32.88 -9.75 26.15
CA GLY A 33 33.08 -10.86 25.22
C GLY A 33 31.84 -11.72 24.99
N SER A 34 30.81 -11.63 25.84
CA SER A 34 29.57 -12.40 25.72
C SER A 34 28.33 -11.48 25.66
N PRO A 35 27.66 -11.37 24.49
CA PRO A 35 26.44 -10.58 24.36
C PRO A 35 25.32 -10.99 25.34
N ALA A 36 25.20 -12.28 25.63
CA ALA A 36 24.20 -12.81 26.54
C ALA A 36 24.45 -12.36 27.99
N LEU A 37 25.72 -12.42 28.45
CA LEU A 37 26.08 -11.94 29.77
C LEU A 37 25.94 -10.41 29.86
N LEU A 38 26.43 -9.68 28.85
CA LEU A 38 26.30 -8.21 28.83
C LEU A 38 24.84 -7.78 28.97
N LYS A 39 23.94 -8.46 28.25
CA LYS A 39 22.50 -8.26 28.37
C LYS A 39 22.00 -8.50 29.80
N VAL A 40 22.39 -9.60 30.43
CA VAL A 40 22.00 -9.92 31.82
C VAL A 40 22.45 -8.83 32.80
N PHE A 41 23.66 -8.29 32.61
CA PHE A 41 24.17 -7.19 33.42
C PHE A 41 23.33 -5.92 33.21
N LEU A 42 23.03 -5.54 31.96
CA LEU A 42 22.17 -4.39 31.68
C LEU A 42 20.75 -4.55 32.23
N ASP A 43 20.13 -5.71 32.01
CA ASP A 43 18.78 -6.04 32.48
C ASP A 43 18.71 -6.13 34.02
N SER A 44 19.85 -6.22 34.72
CA SER A 44 19.90 -6.19 36.18
C SER A 44 19.63 -4.79 36.76
N GLY A 45 19.88 -3.72 35.98
CA GLY A 45 19.81 -2.34 36.45
C GLY A 45 20.90 -1.96 37.47
N ARG A 46 21.95 -2.76 37.62
CA ARG A 46 23.04 -2.55 38.59
C ARG A 46 24.36 -2.11 37.97
N VAL A 47 24.37 -1.80 36.68
CA VAL A 47 25.58 -1.27 36.03
C VAL A 47 25.69 0.22 36.30
N ASP A 48 26.89 0.69 36.64
CA ASP A 48 27.14 2.13 36.76
C ASP A 48 27.12 2.79 35.38
N ILE A 49 25.97 3.34 35.00
CA ILE A 49 25.76 3.99 33.69
C ILE A 49 26.55 5.31 33.60
N ASP A 50 26.93 5.90 34.73
CA ASP A 50 27.71 7.14 34.75
C ASP A 50 29.21 6.89 34.51
N ASP A 51 29.68 5.64 34.61
CA ASP A 51 31.07 5.28 34.30
C ASP A 51 31.36 5.44 32.79
N PRO A 52 32.32 6.30 32.40
CA PRO A 52 32.72 6.48 31.00
C PRO A 52 33.16 5.19 30.29
N ARG A 53 33.71 4.21 31.02
CA ARG A 53 34.11 2.90 30.47
C ARG A 53 32.90 2.04 30.13
N VAL A 54 31.84 2.05 30.95
CA VAL A 54 30.58 1.37 30.60
C VAL A 54 30.01 1.99 29.32
N GLN A 55 29.97 3.33 29.26
CA GLN A 55 29.43 4.05 28.10
C GLN A 55 30.19 3.72 26.81
N SER A 56 31.53 3.64 26.86
CA SER A 56 32.35 3.31 25.70
C SER A 56 32.13 1.87 25.23
N VAL A 57 32.04 0.90 26.15
CA VAL A 57 31.76 -0.50 25.82
C VAL A 57 30.38 -0.65 25.18
N VAL A 58 29.36 -0.02 25.75
CA VAL A 58 27.99 -0.03 25.22
C VAL A 58 27.96 0.54 23.80
N GLN A 59 28.56 1.71 23.59
CA GLN A 59 28.58 2.36 22.29
C GLN A 59 29.34 1.51 21.26
N ALA A 60 30.50 0.96 21.63
CA ALA A 60 31.27 0.09 20.74
C ALA A 60 30.49 -1.17 20.34
N LYS A 61 29.74 -1.77 21.27
CA LYS A 61 28.87 -2.92 20.98
C LYS A 61 27.65 -2.57 20.16
N LEU A 62 27.09 -1.38 20.36
CA LEU A 62 26.02 -0.87 19.51
C LEU A 62 26.52 -0.66 18.08
N ASP A 63 27.69 -0.06 17.91
CA ASP A 63 28.32 0.18 16.60
C ASP A 63 28.70 -1.14 15.89
N GLU A 64 29.17 -2.14 16.64
CA GLU A 64 29.46 -3.49 16.12
C GLU A 64 28.20 -4.19 15.60
N VAL A 65 27.10 -4.15 16.36
CA VAL A 65 25.84 -4.81 15.97
C VAL A 65 25.13 -4.09 14.83
N LEU A 66 25.28 -2.76 14.76
CA LEU A 66 24.73 -1.93 13.70
C LEU A 66 25.74 -1.66 12.58
N ALA A 67 26.79 -2.49 12.46
CA ALA A 67 27.73 -2.44 11.36
C ALA A 67 27.09 -3.01 10.09
N GLY A 68 26.59 -2.12 9.25
CA GLY A 68 26.02 -2.47 7.94
C GLY A 68 25.68 -1.23 7.13
N ASP A 69 25.65 -1.37 5.81
CA ASP A 69 25.15 -0.32 4.94
C ASP A 69 23.69 -0.61 4.56
N PRO A 70 22.71 0.19 5.05
CA PRO A 70 21.31 0.01 4.65
C PRO A 70 21.10 0.12 3.13
N TYR A 71 21.97 0.84 2.42
CA TYR A 71 21.87 0.98 0.97
C TYR A 71 22.40 -0.24 0.20
N ASP A 72 23.20 -1.08 0.86
CA ASP A 72 23.61 -2.39 0.34
C ASP A 72 22.60 -3.52 0.63
N GLY A 73 21.51 -3.21 1.34
CA GLY A 73 20.50 -4.19 1.73
C GLY A 73 20.88 -4.96 2.98
N ASP A 74 21.85 -4.47 3.76
CA ASP A 74 22.10 -5.01 5.09
C ASP A 74 20.90 -4.72 6.00
N VAL A 75 20.63 -5.65 6.91
CA VAL A 75 19.58 -5.55 7.92
C VAL A 75 20.05 -6.22 9.21
N VAL A 76 19.60 -5.70 10.35
CA VAL A 76 19.88 -6.27 11.65
C VAL A 76 18.97 -7.49 11.85
N SER A 77 19.56 -8.63 12.23
CA SER A 77 18.80 -9.85 12.50
C SER A 77 17.82 -9.66 13.66
N GLY A 78 16.61 -10.24 13.55
CA GLY A 78 15.62 -10.18 14.63
C GLY A 78 16.07 -10.88 15.92
N ASP A 79 17.00 -11.83 15.85
CA ASP A 79 17.58 -12.50 17.02
C ASP A 79 18.33 -11.52 17.95
N LEU A 80 18.83 -10.42 17.38
CA LEU A 80 19.57 -9.38 18.09
C LEU A 80 18.65 -8.31 18.70
N LEU A 81 17.34 -8.32 18.40
CA LEU A 81 16.40 -7.26 18.80
C LEU A 81 16.45 -6.98 20.30
N ASN A 82 16.40 -8.02 21.12
CA ASN A 82 16.43 -7.87 22.58
C ASN A 82 17.78 -7.34 23.08
N TYR A 83 18.87 -7.71 22.40
CA TYR A 83 20.22 -7.25 22.76
C TYR A 83 20.40 -5.77 22.40
N VAL A 84 20.02 -5.40 21.18
CA VAL A 84 19.99 -4.00 20.72
C VAL A 84 19.08 -3.18 21.62
N ARG A 85 17.93 -3.70 22.05
CA ARG A 85 17.04 -3.02 23.00
C ARG A 85 17.72 -2.73 24.33
N SER A 86 18.44 -3.70 24.91
CA SER A 86 19.19 -3.48 26.16
C SER A 86 20.32 -2.45 25.97
N LEU A 87 21.07 -2.48 24.86
CA LEU A 87 22.10 -1.47 24.56
C LEU A 87 21.51 -0.08 24.35
N CYS A 88 20.39 0.01 23.63
CA CYS A 88 19.70 1.25 23.37
C CYS A 88 19.06 1.85 24.61
N SER A 89 18.69 1.06 25.62
CA SER A 89 18.08 1.53 26.88
C SER A 89 18.96 2.49 27.70
N ILE A 90 20.25 2.52 27.38
CA ILE A 90 21.22 3.37 28.04
C ILE A 90 21.19 4.76 27.39
N ARG A 91 20.92 5.78 28.19
CA ARG A 91 20.68 7.15 27.70
C ARG A 91 21.88 7.80 27.00
N THR A 92 23.10 7.32 27.25
CA THR A 92 24.34 7.81 26.64
C THR A 92 24.58 7.22 25.24
N SER A 93 23.89 6.14 24.89
CA SER A 93 23.96 5.54 23.55
C SER A 93 23.57 6.55 22.48
N ARG A 94 24.31 6.54 21.38
CA ARG A 94 24.08 7.39 20.20
C ARG A 94 24.07 6.53 18.95
N ILE A 95 23.29 6.96 17.96
CA ILE A 95 23.26 6.34 16.64
C ILE A 95 23.58 7.37 15.58
N THR A 96 24.19 6.92 14.49
CA THR A 96 24.39 7.71 13.29
C THR A 96 23.16 7.69 12.39
N PHE A 97 23.10 8.59 11.40
CA PHE A 97 22.02 8.58 10.42
C PHE A 97 21.95 7.25 9.65
N GLN A 98 23.10 6.67 9.28
CA GLN A 98 23.14 5.38 8.60
C GLN A 98 22.58 4.25 9.47
N GLN A 99 22.93 4.22 10.77
CA GLN A 99 22.39 3.23 11.70
C GLN A 99 20.89 3.41 11.96
N MET A 100 20.39 4.65 12.05
CA MET A 100 18.95 4.93 12.11
C MET A 100 18.22 4.37 10.88
N VAL A 101 18.77 4.61 9.69
CA VAL A 101 18.23 4.08 8.45
C VAL A 101 18.28 2.54 8.47
N LEU A 102 19.39 1.92 8.88
CA LEU A 102 19.53 0.47 9.01
C LEU A 102 18.44 -0.13 9.91
N LEU A 103 18.23 0.43 11.10
CA LEU A 103 17.16 0.02 12.02
C LEU A 103 15.78 0.11 11.34
N ARG A 104 15.51 1.19 10.61
CA ARG A 104 14.25 1.36 9.87
C ARG A 104 14.01 0.27 8.83
N TYR A 105 15.04 -0.17 8.11
CA TYR A 105 14.94 -1.25 7.10
C TYR A 105 14.89 -2.66 7.72
N SER A 106 15.24 -2.78 9.01
CA SER A 106 15.37 -4.08 9.68
C SER A 106 14.03 -4.63 10.23
N GLY A 107 13.00 -3.79 10.39
CA GLY A 107 11.67 -4.21 10.83
C GLY A 107 10.94 -3.13 11.64
N PHE A 108 9.63 -3.28 11.80
CA PHE A 108 8.81 -2.35 12.59
C PHE A 108 9.08 -2.42 14.10
N ASP A 109 9.61 -3.53 14.58
CA ASP A 109 10.10 -3.71 15.95
C ASP A 109 11.35 -2.87 16.23
N TYR A 110 12.23 -2.71 15.25
CA TYR A 110 13.35 -1.76 15.32
C TYR A 110 12.91 -0.30 15.16
N VAL A 111 11.84 -0.03 14.41
CA VAL A 111 11.24 1.31 14.37
C VAL A 111 10.59 1.66 15.71
N GLU A 112 9.89 0.71 16.33
CA GLU A 112 9.31 0.87 17.67
C GLU A 112 10.40 1.20 18.70
N LEU A 113 11.58 0.57 18.60
CA LEU A 113 12.73 0.88 19.44
C LEU A 113 13.15 2.37 19.36
N LEU A 114 13.14 2.97 18.17
CA LEU A 114 13.45 4.40 17.99
C LEU A 114 12.38 5.32 18.59
N ILE A 115 11.13 4.85 18.66
CA ILE A 115 10.01 5.57 19.27
C ILE A 115 10.08 5.50 20.81
N ASP A 116 10.45 4.33 21.34
CA ASP A 116 10.61 4.08 22.77
C ASP A 116 11.80 4.85 23.36
N TYR A 117 12.88 4.99 22.58
CA TYR A 117 14.12 5.68 22.98
C TYR A 117 14.39 6.94 22.11
N PRO A 118 13.60 8.02 22.26
CA PRO A 118 13.68 9.18 21.37
C PRO A 118 15.01 9.96 21.46
N TYR A 119 15.77 9.82 22.55
CA TYR A 119 17.08 10.47 22.70
C TYR A 119 18.11 9.98 21.68
N LEU A 120 17.92 8.77 21.11
CA LEU A 120 18.78 8.27 20.03
C LEU A 120 18.74 9.18 18.79
N LEU A 121 17.64 9.92 18.60
CA LEU A 121 17.42 10.80 17.46
C LEU A 121 17.85 12.26 17.71
N GLU A 122 18.19 12.64 18.94
CA GLU A 122 18.47 14.04 19.31
C GLU A 122 19.70 14.63 18.59
N ASN A 123 20.70 13.79 18.33
CA ASN A 123 21.94 14.21 17.66
C ASN A 123 21.87 14.18 16.13
N LEU A 124 20.77 13.70 15.55
CA LEU A 124 20.60 13.60 14.11
C LEU A 124 20.15 14.94 13.53
N GLU A 125 20.61 15.25 12.31
CA GLU A 125 20.17 16.45 11.59
C GLU A 125 18.66 16.36 11.33
N LYS A 126 17.92 17.33 11.88
CA LYS A 126 16.47 17.37 11.71
C LYS A 126 16.13 17.66 10.24
N PRO A 127 15.05 17.06 9.70
CA PRO A 127 14.58 17.40 8.36
C PRO A 127 14.32 18.90 8.23
N SER A 128 14.48 19.42 7.01
CA SER A 128 14.08 20.79 6.73
C SER A 128 12.60 20.99 7.08
N PHE A 129 12.27 22.16 7.61
CA PHE A 129 10.90 22.50 8.02
C PHE A 129 9.86 22.21 6.92
N CYS A 130 10.22 22.43 5.65
CA CYS A 130 9.38 22.15 4.50
C CYS A 130 9.05 20.65 4.38
N ILE A 131 10.03 19.77 4.56
CA ILE A 131 9.84 18.31 4.51
C ILE A 131 8.95 17.86 5.67
N PHE A 132 9.22 18.36 6.89
CA PHE A 132 8.40 18.07 8.06
C PHE A 132 6.94 18.47 7.85
N PHE A 133 6.69 19.71 7.39
CA PHE A 133 5.35 20.22 7.13
C PHE A 133 4.61 19.41 6.08
N VAL A 134 5.27 19.02 4.98
CA VAL A 134 4.68 18.16 3.95
C VAL A 134 4.25 16.81 4.53
N PHE A 135 5.09 16.20 5.39
CA PHE A 135 4.77 14.92 6.00
C PHE A 135 3.65 14.99 7.03
N ASP A 136 3.63 16.04 7.84
CA ASP A 136 2.56 16.29 8.80
C ASP A 136 1.21 16.50 8.08
N VAL A 137 1.21 17.33 7.03
CA VAL A 137 0.03 17.54 6.18
C VAL A 137 -0.42 16.23 5.51
N LEU A 138 0.49 15.42 4.96
CA LEU A 138 0.16 14.11 4.38
C LEU A 138 -0.44 13.16 5.42
N HIS A 139 0.03 13.24 6.67
CA HIS A 139 -0.49 12.45 7.76
C HIS A 139 -1.96 12.81 8.08
N TYR A 140 -2.26 14.09 8.28
CA TYR A 140 -3.63 14.56 8.54
C TYR A 140 -4.56 14.34 7.36
N ILE A 141 -4.09 14.59 6.13
CA ILE A 141 -4.85 14.29 4.91
C ILE A 141 -5.26 12.81 4.88
N SER A 142 -4.38 11.91 5.29
CA SER A 142 -4.69 10.48 5.28
C SER A 142 -5.75 10.07 6.30
N ILE A 143 -5.77 10.70 7.48
CA ILE A 143 -6.84 10.51 8.47
C ILE A 143 -8.16 11.11 7.95
N ALA A 144 -8.11 12.28 7.32
CA ALA A 144 -9.30 12.88 6.73
C ALA A 144 -9.86 12.03 5.58
N ILE A 145 -8.99 11.50 4.71
CA ILE A 145 -9.38 10.64 3.59
C ILE A 145 -10.07 9.35 4.07
N SER A 146 -9.69 8.76 5.20
CA SER A 146 -10.37 7.55 5.69
C SER A 146 -11.85 7.80 5.97
N TRP A 147 -12.15 8.85 6.73
CA TRP A 147 -13.53 9.24 7.07
C TRP A 147 -14.31 9.76 5.87
N ILE A 148 -13.70 10.62 5.04
CA ILE A 148 -14.34 11.10 3.81
C ILE A 148 -14.59 9.91 2.87
N GLY A 149 -13.68 8.95 2.80
CA GLY A 149 -13.81 7.75 1.98
C GLY A 149 -14.97 6.85 2.41
N VAL A 150 -15.26 6.73 3.71
CA VAL A 150 -16.48 6.06 4.21
C VAL A 150 -17.73 6.80 3.74
N LEU A 151 -17.78 8.12 3.92
CA LEU A 151 -18.93 8.94 3.50
C LEU A 151 -19.17 8.87 1.99
N VAL A 152 -18.11 8.94 1.19
CA VAL A 152 -18.16 8.82 -0.27
C VAL A 152 -18.59 7.42 -0.68
N THR A 153 -18.12 6.37 -0.02
CA THR A 153 -18.54 4.99 -0.31
C THR A 153 -20.02 4.77 -0.01
N LEU A 154 -20.52 5.27 1.13
CA LEU A 154 -21.94 5.23 1.47
C LEU A 154 -22.79 5.99 0.44
N THR A 155 -22.35 7.19 0.06
CA THR A 155 -23.04 8.01 -0.95
C THR A 155 -23.04 7.32 -2.31
N PHE A 156 -21.90 6.73 -2.70
CA PHE A 156 -21.77 5.94 -3.93
C PHE A 156 -22.77 4.78 -3.94
N THR A 157 -22.81 3.96 -2.88
CA THR A 157 -23.75 2.81 -2.80
C THR A 157 -25.21 3.27 -2.81
N ALA A 158 -25.54 4.36 -2.11
CA ALA A 158 -26.88 4.93 -2.15
C ALA A 158 -27.28 5.41 -3.56
N MET A 159 -26.37 6.07 -4.28
CA MET A 159 -26.61 6.51 -5.66
C MET A 159 -26.69 5.33 -6.65
N VAL A 160 -25.90 4.27 -6.43
CA VAL A 160 -26.03 3.03 -7.21
C VAL A 160 -27.41 2.41 -7.01
N LEU A 161 -27.88 2.30 -5.76
CA LEU A 161 -29.20 1.77 -5.45
C LEU A 161 -30.31 2.63 -6.08
N TRP A 162 -30.17 3.95 -6.01
CA TRP A 162 -31.11 4.88 -6.66
C TRP A 162 -31.15 4.68 -8.18
N SER A 163 -30.00 4.60 -8.84
CA SER A 163 -29.91 4.31 -10.28
C SER A 163 -30.57 2.98 -10.65
N VAL A 164 -30.40 1.94 -9.82
CA VAL A 164 -31.06 0.64 -10.01
C VAL A 164 -32.59 0.78 -9.94
N VAL A 165 -33.10 1.44 -8.90
CA VAL A 165 -34.55 1.67 -8.73
C VAL A 165 -35.11 2.45 -9.92
N PHE A 166 -34.40 3.49 -10.37
CA PHE A 166 -34.79 4.29 -11.53
C PHE A 166 -34.94 3.44 -12.81
N TRP A 167 -33.95 2.61 -13.12
CA TRP A 167 -34.01 1.75 -14.31
C TRP A 167 -35.06 0.64 -14.19
N PHE A 168 -35.35 0.14 -12.98
CA PHE A 168 -36.44 -0.82 -12.77
C PHE A 168 -37.83 -0.23 -12.95
N GLN A 169 -38.00 1.08 -12.71
CA GLN A 169 -39.26 1.77 -12.97
C GLN A 169 -39.53 1.97 -14.47
N GLN A 170 -38.53 1.75 -15.33
CA GLN A 170 -38.66 1.84 -16.78
C GLN A 170 -38.65 0.45 -17.41
N PRO A 171 -39.81 -0.16 -17.71
CA PRO A 171 -39.89 -1.55 -18.17
C PRO A 171 -39.08 -1.79 -19.46
N GLU A 172 -39.04 -0.83 -20.39
CA GLU A 172 -38.28 -0.90 -21.65
C GLU A 172 -36.76 -0.93 -21.44
N HIS A 173 -36.28 -0.46 -20.29
CA HIS A 173 -34.85 -0.31 -19.98
C HIS A 173 -34.43 -1.03 -18.70
N ARG A 174 -35.26 -1.97 -18.25
CA ARG A 174 -34.99 -2.81 -17.08
C ARG A 174 -33.62 -3.50 -17.12
N ASN A 175 -33.14 -3.83 -18.33
CA ASN A 175 -31.83 -4.44 -18.54
C ASN A 175 -30.68 -3.58 -17.99
N ASN A 176 -30.79 -2.25 -18.04
CA ASN A 176 -29.78 -1.33 -17.54
C ASN A 176 -29.62 -1.45 -16.01
N GLY A 177 -30.73 -1.67 -15.30
CA GLY A 177 -30.71 -1.95 -13.86
C GLY A 177 -29.94 -3.22 -13.52
N TYR A 178 -30.11 -4.29 -14.32
CA TYR A 178 -29.34 -5.53 -14.15
C TYR A 178 -27.84 -5.33 -14.42
N TRP A 179 -27.47 -4.60 -15.48
CA TRP A 179 -26.07 -4.29 -15.75
C TRP A 179 -25.38 -3.56 -14.60
N ILE A 180 -26.07 -2.58 -14.01
CA ILE A 180 -25.57 -1.85 -12.83
C ILE A 180 -25.34 -2.80 -11.66
N ILE A 181 -26.29 -3.69 -11.36
CA ILE A 181 -26.15 -4.67 -10.28
C ILE A 181 -24.97 -5.59 -10.54
N ILE A 182 -24.85 -6.14 -11.75
CA ILE A 182 -23.78 -7.07 -12.12
C ILE A 182 -22.41 -6.39 -11.97
N THR A 183 -22.26 -5.16 -12.46
CA THR A 183 -21.01 -4.40 -12.36
C THR A 183 -20.66 -4.07 -10.92
N TYR A 184 -21.62 -3.64 -10.10
CA TYR A 184 -21.40 -3.35 -8.69
C TYR A 184 -21.04 -4.61 -7.90
N VAL A 185 -21.85 -5.66 -7.98
CA VAL A 185 -21.65 -6.90 -7.22
C VAL A 185 -20.38 -7.63 -7.67
N GLY A 186 -20.15 -7.73 -8.98
CA GLY A 186 -18.94 -8.34 -9.52
C GLY A 186 -17.68 -7.61 -9.06
N GLY A 187 -17.69 -6.28 -9.13
CA GLY A 187 -16.58 -5.44 -8.64
C GLY A 187 -16.36 -5.58 -7.12
N TYR A 188 -17.44 -5.66 -6.35
CA TYR A 188 -17.40 -5.88 -4.91
C TYR A 188 -16.75 -7.22 -4.54
N VAL A 189 -17.14 -8.31 -5.21
CA VAL A 189 -16.56 -9.64 -4.99
C VAL A 189 -15.06 -9.65 -5.28
N VAL A 190 -14.62 -9.02 -6.39
CA VAL A 190 -13.19 -8.91 -6.71
C VAL A 190 -12.46 -8.06 -5.65
N SER A 191 -13.06 -6.96 -5.18
CA SER A 191 -12.50 -6.11 -4.10
C SER A 191 -12.30 -6.90 -2.79
N LEU A 192 -13.26 -7.75 -2.44
CA LEU A 192 -13.19 -8.63 -1.27
C LEU A 192 -12.02 -9.61 -1.38
N VAL A 193 -11.91 -10.32 -2.51
CA VAL A 193 -10.82 -11.27 -2.74
C VAL A 193 -9.45 -10.57 -2.72
N ALA A 194 -9.35 -9.41 -3.37
CA ALA A 194 -8.13 -8.61 -3.38
C ALA A 194 -7.71 -8.16 -1.98
N THR A 195 -8.66 -7.75 -1.14
CA THR A 195 -8.38 -7.36 0.26
C THR A 195 -7.94 -8.54 1.11
N MET A 196 -8.65 -9.68 1.03
CA MET A 196 -8.26 -10.88 1.77
C MET A 196 -6.83 -11.32 1.39
N ARG A 197 -6.49 -11.24 0.10
CA ARG A 197 -5.15 -11.56 -0.39
C ARG A 197 -4.09 -10.55 0.07
N ALA A 198 -4.42 -9.26 0.11
CA ALA A 198 -3.52 -8.21 0.57
C ALA A 198 -3.23 -8.31 2.07
N GLU A 199 -4.22 -8.70 2.87
CA GLU A 199 -4.11 -8.84 4.32
C GLU A 199 -3.53 -10.19 4.79
N GLU A 200 -3.37 -11.17 3.90
CA GLU A 200 -2.83 -12.49 4.27
C GLU A 200 -1.41 -12.39 4.86
N GLY A 201 -0.61 -11.45 4.37
CA GLY A 201 0.74 -11.18 4.84
C GLY A 201 0.84 -10.20 6.02
N LYS A 202 -0.28 -9.83 6.64
CA LYS A 202 -0.33 -8.92 7.80
C LYS A 202 0.01 -9.66 9.10
N ILE A 203 0.50 -8.92 10.08
CA ILE A 203 0.68 -9.40 11.46
C ILE A 203 -0.65 -9.91 12.01
N LYS A 204 -0.67 -11.17 12.48
CA LYS A 204 -1.89 -11.84 12.96
C LYS A 204 -2.21 -11.53 14.43
N ARG A 205 -1.20 -11.20 15.23
CA ARG A 205 -1.34 -10.89 16.66
C ARG A 205 -0.43 -9.72 17.01
N TYR A 206 -1.05 -8.65 17.52
CA TYR A 206 -0.35 -7.48 18.06
C TYR A 206 -0.22 -7.64 19.58
N GLU A 207 0.96 -7.36 20.13
CA GLU A 207 1.23 -7.49 21.57
C GLU A 207 0.40 -6.51 22.41
N ASN A 208 0.26 -5.26 21.94
CA ASN A 208 -0.41 -4.18 22.67
C ASN A 208 -1.82 -3.88 22.13
N GLN A 209 -2.66 -4.87 21.80
CA GLN A 209 -4.01 -4.59 21.26
C GLN A 209 -5.05 -4.32 22.36
N VAL A 210 -5.78 -3.19 22.24
CA VAL A 210 -6.96 -2.87 23.06
C VAL A 210 -8.24 -3.23 22.31
N TRP A 211 -8.31 -2.83 21.04
CA TRP A 211 -9.38 -3.15 20.09
C TRP A 211 -8.84 -4.09 19.01
N ARG A 212 -9.61 -5.13 18.67
CA ARG A 212 -9.23 -6.08 17.62
C ARG A 212 -9.25 -5.40 16.27
N TYR A 213 -8.29 -5.76 15.42
CA TYR A 213 -8.34 -5.42 14.00
C TYR A 213 -9.63 -6.03 13.40
N PRO A 214 -10.43 -5.28 12.62
CA PRO A 214 -11.68 -5.79 12.06
C PRO A 214 -11.49 -7.05 11.19
N ASP A 215 -12.39 -8.02 11.31
CA ASP A 215 -12.34 -9.24 10.50
C ASP A 215 -12.84 -8.98 9.07
N ASN A 216 -12.20 -9.59 8.08
CA ASN A 216 -12.63 -9.53 6.68
C ASN A 216 -14.02 -10.16 6.46
N LEU A 217 -14.51 -10.96 7.41
CA LEU A 217 -15.90 -11.44 7.44
C LEU A 217 -16.94 -10.31 7.38
N PHE A 218 -16.62 -9.11 7.90
CA PHE A 218 -17.53 -7.95 7.81
C PHE A 218 -17.73 -7.43 6.37
N ARG A 219 -16.93 -7.89 5.40
CA ARG A 219 -17.13 -7.59 3.97
C ARG A 219 -18.09 -8.54 3.26
N ILE A 220 -18.69 -9.51 3.94
CA ILE A 220 -19.62 -10.43 3.26
C ILE A 220 -20.91 -9.70 2.83
N VAL A 221 -21.26 -8.58 3.47
CA VAL A 221 -22.47 -7.79 3.17
C VAL A 221 -22.15 -6.66 2.17
N PRO A 222 -22.55 -6.74 0.89
CA PRO A 222 -22.19 -5.74 -0.13
C PRO A 222 -22.95 -4.41 -0.05
N ILE A 223 -24.03 -4.36 0.74
CA ILE A 223 -24.94 -3.21 0.78
C ILE A 223 -24.45 -2.13 1.75
N ILE A 224 -23.86 -2.54 2.86
CA ILE A 224 -23.36 -1.63 3.89
C ILE A 224 -21.86 -1.88 4.01
N PRO A 225 -20.99 -0.86 3.82
CA PRO A 225 -19.54 -0.99 3.95
C PRO A 225 -19.14 -1.09 5.44
N VAL A 226 -19.63 -2.13 6.13
CA VAL A 226 -19.45 -2.34 7.57
C VAL A 226 -17.97 -2.47 7.91
N TYR A 227 -17.20 -3.15 7.06
CA TYR A 227 -15.77 -3.30 7.23
C TYR A 227 -15.05 -1.95 7.21
N GLU A 228 -15.33 -1.10 6.21
CA GLU A 228 -14.72 0.22 6.08
C GLU A 228 -15.10 1.15 7.25
N ILE A 229 -16.34 1.05 7.73
CA ILE A 229 -16.82 1.76 8.92
C ILE A 229 -16.06 1.29 10.17
N MET A 230 -15.99 -0.02 10.39
CA MET A 230 -15.30 -0.60 11.55
C MET A 230 -13.80 -0.28 11.53
N LEU A 231 -13.17 -0.34 10.36
CA LEU A 231 -11.76 -0.02 10.17
C LEU A 231 -11.47 1.43 10.50
N SER A 232 -12.29 2.36 9.98
CA SER A 232 -12.15 3.80 10.25
C SER A 232 -12.42 4.13 11.72
N TYR A 233 -13.41 3.46 12.33
CA TYR A 233 -13.74 3.62 13.74
C TYR A 233 -12.59 3.14 14.66
N VAL A 234 -12.07 1.93 14.43
CA VAL A 234 -10.97 1.37 15.21
C VAL A 234 -9.71 2.21 15.03
N LEU A 235 -9.42 2.64 13.80
CA LEU A 235 -8.32 3.57 13.51
C LEU A 235 -8.44 4.84 14.36
N LEU A 236 -9.59 5.53 14.31
CA LEU A 236 -9.80 6.77 15.06
C LEU A 236 -9.60 6.56 16.58
N ARG A 237 -10.07 5.44 17.13
CA ARG A 237 -9.91 5.12 18.56
C ARG A 237 -8.45 4.97 18.95
N TYR A 238 -7.63 4.36 18.10
CA TYR A 238 -6.19 4.27 18.33
C TYR A 238 -5.47 5.61 18.10
N GLU A 239 -5.93 6.46 17.19
CA GLU A 239 -5.37 7.80 16.98
C GLU A 239 -5.60 8.75 18.17
N ILE A 240 -6.78 8.68 18.80
CA ILE A 240 -7.15 9.56 19.94
C ILE A 240 -6.65 9.02 21.28
N SER A 241 -6.16 7.77 21.33
CA SER A 241 -5.71 7.15 22.58
C SER A 241 -4.54 7.89 23.21
N ALA A 242 -4.57 8.10 24.54
CA ALA A 242 -3.50 8.77 25.27
C ALA A 242 -2.13 8.07 25.09
N ASN A 243 -2.14 6.75 24.91
CA ASN A 243 -0.95 5.94 24.67
C ASN A 243 -0.72 5.67 23.18
N ALA A 244 -1.07 6.60 22.29
CA ALA A 244 -0.96 6.40 20.84
C ALA A 244 0.42 5.91 20.35
N LYS A 245 1.50 6.26 21.07
CA LYS A 245 2.87 5.78 20.78
C LYS A 245 3.02 4.26 20.96
N SER A 246 2.47 3.67 22.03
CA SER A 246 2.58 2.22 22.28
C SER A 246 1.76 1.37 21.30
N PHE A 247 0.88 2.01 20.52
CA PHE A 247 0.05 1.37 19.50
C PHE A 247 0.55 1.67 18.08
N PHE A 248 1.82 2.05 17.91
CA PHE A 248 2.37 2.49 16.63
C PHE A 248 2.16 1.45 15.51
N ILE A 249 2.52 0.19 15.75
CA ILE A 249 2.44 -0.88 14.74
C ILE A 249 1.00 -1.12 14.28
N ILE A 250 0.06 -1.26 15.22
CA ILE A 250 -1.35 -1.49 14.87
C ILE A 250 -1.98 -0.27 14.19
N ARG A 251 -1.61 0.95 14.59
CA ARG A 251 -2.04 2.19 13.91
C ARG A 251 -1.57 2.21 12.46
N TYR A 252 -0.31 1.83 12.23
CA TYR A 252 0.26 1.76 10.89
C TYR A 252 -0.52 0.78 9.99
N ASP A 253 -0.76 -0.44 10.48
CA ASP A 253 -1.51 -1.45 9.74
C ASP A 253 -2.98 -1.06 9.50
N LEU A 254 -3.65 -0.41 10.47
CA LEU A 254 -5.01 0.09 10.30
C LEU A 254 -5.10 1.19 9.23
N ARG A 255 -4.12 2.09 9.20
CA ARG A 255 -4.01 3.11 8.13
C ARG A 255 -3.83 2.44 6.78
N ASN A 256 -2.91 1.48 6.66
CA ASN A 256 -2.67 0.80 5.40
C ASN A 256 -3.81 -0.10 4.97
N GLY A 257 -4.51 -0.73 5.90
CA GLY A 257 -5.78 -1.40 5.64
C GLY A 257 -6.77 -0.45 4.96
N THR A 258 -6.91 0.78 5.48
CA THR A 258 -7.80 1.79 4.90
C THR A 258 -7.35 2.22 3.49
N LEU A 259 -6.04 2.42 3.29
CA LEU A 259 -5.49 2.73 1.96
C LEU A 259 -5.74 1.59 0.96
N VAL A 260 -5.55 0.33 1.37
CA VAL A 260 -5.86 -0.85 0.57
C VAL A 260 -7.36 -0.86 0.21
N GLN A 261 -8.25 -0.51 1.15
CA GLN A 261 -9.67 -0.39 0.85
C GLN A 261 -9.93 0.66 -0.22
N HIS A 262 -9.36 1.87 -0.11
CA HIS A 262 -9.51 2.88 -1.16
C HIS A 262 -9.00 2.39 -2.52
N ILE A 263 -7.90 1.63 -2.54
CA ILE A 263 -7.34 1.05 -3.75
C ILE A 263 -8.29 0.05 -4.40
N THR A 264 -8.74 -0.95 -3.65
CA THR A 264 -9.61 -2.00 -4.19
C THR A 264 -10.96 -1.43 -4.61
N ASN A 265 -11.48 -0.49 -3.82
CA ASN A 265 -12.77 0.13 -4.05
C ASN A 265 -12.77 1.03 -5.29
N GLY A 266 -11.73 1.86 -5.43
CA GLY A 266 -11.51 2.68 -6.60
C GLY A 266 -11.34 1.86 -7.89
N CYS A 267 -10.56 0.77 -7.82
CA CYS A 267 -10.20 -0.02 -8.98
C CYS A 267 -11.33 -0.93 -9.46
N PHE A 268 -11.93 -1.71 -8.55
CA PHE A 268 -12.76 -2.84 -8.95
C PHE A 268 -14.25 -2.56 -9.04
N TYR A 269 -14.79 -1.55 -8.36
CA TYR A 269 -16.20 -1.20 -8.52
C TYR A 269 -16.45 0.25 -8.91
N ALA A 270 -15.70 1.23 -8.38
CA ALA A 270 -15.96 2.64 -8.71
C ALA A 270 -15.65 2.92 -10.20
N LEU A 271 -14.50 2.43 -10.68
CA LEU A 271 -14.08 2.58 -12.07
C LEU A 271 -15.01 1.85 -13.06
N PRO A 272 -15.30 0.54 -12.91
CA PRO A 272 -16.28 -0.13 -13.76
C PRO A 272 -17.64 0.55 -13.79
N GLN A 273 -18.13 0.97 -12.61
CA GLN A 273 -19.40 1.66 -12.49
C GLN A 273 -19.37 3.02 -13.20
N MET A 274 -18.29 3.77 -13.08
CA MET A 274 -18.13 5.04 -13.79
C MET A 274 -18.25 4.87 -15.31
N ILE A 275 -17.53 3.89 -15.89
CA ILE A 275 -17.57 3.64 -17.34
C ILE A 275 -18.98 3.23 -17.79
N LEU A 276 -19.59 2.27 -17.08
CA LEU A 276 -20.94 1.82 -17.39
C LEU A 276 -21.94 2.97 -17.31
N GLN A 277 -21.90 3.76 -16.23
CA GLN A 277 -22.81 4.88 -16.03
C GLN A 277 -22.64 5.95 -17.09
N THR A 278 -21.40 6.28 -17.48
CA THR A 278 -21.16 7.26 -18.55
C THR A 278 -21.75 6.77 -19.88
N PHE A 279 -21.65 5.48 -20.18
CA PHE A 279 -22.30 4.88 -21.35
C PHE A 279 -23.83 4.98 -21.26
N LEU A 280 -24.43 4.57 -20.14
CA LEU A 280 -25.87 4.61 -19.94
C LEU A 280 -26.41 6.04 -20.02
N PHE A 281 -25.72 7.00 -19.40
CA PHE A 281 -26.13 8.41 -19.44
C PHE A 281 -26.06 8.99 -20.85
N ILE A 282 -24.97 8.80 -21.59
CA ILE A 282 -24.84 9.34 -22.96
C ILE A 282 -25.83 8.70 -23.92
N SER A 283 -26.14 7.42 -23.74
CA SER A 283 -27.17 6.74 -24.54
C SER A 283 -28.58 7.26 -24.23
N ASP A 284 -28.83 7.70 -23.00
CA ASP A 284 -30.12 8.23 -22.57
C ASP A 284 -30.31 9.74 -22.78
N ILE A 285 -29.25 10.57 -22.88
CA ILE A 285 -29.36 12.03 -23.13
C ILE A 285 -30.26 12.36 -24.34
N ARG A 286 -30.33 11.47 -25.33
CA ARG A 286 -31.18 11.64 -26.52
C ARG A 286 -32.68 11.45 -26.24
N ARG A 287 -33.05 10.86 -25.10
CA ARG A 287 -34.42 10.56 -24.69
C ARG A 287 -34.75 11.49 -23.52
N ASN A 288 -35.43 12.59 -23.80
CA ASN A 288 -35.83 13.69 -22.91
C ASN A 288 -36.28 13.26 -21.47
N HIS A 289 -35.36 13.01 -20.53
CA HIS A 289 -35.66 12.55 -19.17
C HIS A 289 -35.38 13.58 -18.06
N ARG A 290 -36.05 13.34 -16.92
CA ARG A 290 -36.30 14.24 -15.78
C ARG A 290 -35.04 14.65 -15.01
N TYR A 291 -34.98 15.92 -14.59
CA TYR A 291 -33.91 16.58 -13.81
C TYR A 291 -33.30 15.74 -12.67
N LEU A 292 -34.13 15.01 -11.91
CA LEU A 292 -33.71 14.17 -10.78
C LEU A 292 -32.75 13.03 -11.17
N HIS A 293 -32.86 12.47 -12.38
CA HIS A 293 -31.93 11.43 -12.83
C HIS A 293 -30.55 12.01 -13.17
N GLY A 294 -30.53 13.21 -13.76
CA GLY A 294 -29.29 13.94 -14.01
C GLY A 294 -28.51 14.21 -12.72
N ALA A 295 -29.19 14.64 -11.65
CA ALA A 295 -28.54 14.86 -10.36
C ALA A 295 -27.91 13.60 -9.77
N CYS A 296 -28.62 12.47 -9.79
CA CYS A 296 -28.09 11.18 -9.34
C CYS A 296 -26.86 10.75 -10.15
N TYR A 297 -26.90 10.92 -11.47
CA TYR A 297 -25.77 10.61 -12.34
C TYR A 297 -24.54 11.47 -12.01
N TRP A 298 -24.71 12.79 -11.88
CA TRP A 298 -23.61 13.69 -11.54
C TRP A 298 -23.03 13.42 -10.16
N LEU A 299 -23.86 13.08 -9.17
CA LEU A 299 -23.41 12.68 -7.84
C LEU A 299 -22.64 11.36 -7.87
N LEU A 300 -23.14 10.36 -8.62
CA LEU A 300 -22.47 9.08 -8.77
C LEU A 300 -21.12 9.23 -9.49
N LEU A 301 -21.06 10.04 -10.55
CA LEU A 301 -19.83 10.37 -11.26
C LEU A 301 -18.83 11.08 -10.33
N GLY A 302 -19.30 12.05 -9.55
CA GLY A 302 -18.49 12.75 -8.54
C GLY A 302 -17.91 11.79 -7.51
N CYS A 303 -18.74 10.90 -6.95
CA CYS A 303 -18.29 9.90 -5.99
C CYS A 303 -17.27 8.93 -6.59
N SER A 304 -17.51 8.43 -7.81
CA SER A 304 -16.57 7.57 -8.52
C SER A 304 -15.22 8.25 -8.74
N LEU A 305 -15.24 9.51 -9.19
CA LEU A 305 -14.02 10.29 -9.40
C LEU A 305 -13.27 10.47 -8.08
N THR A 306 -13.96 10.80 -6.99
CA THR A 306 -13.36 10.93 -5.66
C THR A 306 -12.74 9.62 -5.19
N LEU A 307 -13.41 8.47 -5.34
CA LEU A 307 -12.86 7.16 -4.98
C LEU A 307 -11.63 6.80 -5.81
N ILE A 308 -11.62 7.12 -7.10
CA ILE A 308 -10.47 6.88 -7.98
C ILE A 308 -9.31 7.79 -7.58
N THR A 309 -9.54 9.07 -7.32
CA THR A 309 -8.49 9.99 -6.84
C THR A 309 -7.93 9.55 -5.49
N MET A 310 -8.80 9.12 -4.56
CA MET A 310 -8.37 8.56 -3.27
C MET A 310 -7.55 7.30 -3.45
N SER A 311 -7.93 6.41 -4.37
CA SER A 311 -7.14 5.22 -4.69
C SER A 311 -5.77 5.57 -5.25
N ILE A 312 -5.68 6.54 -6.16
CA ILE A 312 -4.41 6.96 -6.75
C ILE A 312 -3.50 7.51 -5.63
N PHE A 313 -4.03 8.39 -4.78
CA PHE A 313 -3.30 8.91 -3.62
C PHE A 313 -2.84 7.79 -2.69
N ALA A 314 -3.74 6.87 -2.34
CA ALA A 314 -3.47 5.74 -1.45
C ALA A 314 -2.36 4.83 -2.00
N TYR A 315 -2.40 4.54 -3.30
CA TYR A 315 -1.37 3.71 -3.94
C TYR A 315 -0.01 4.41 -3.95
N HIS A 316 0.04 5.71 -4.29
CA HIS A 316 1.29 6.46 -4.25
C HIS A 316 1.89 6.44 -2.84
N ARG A 317 1.06 6.63 -1.81
CA ARG A 317 1.51 6.56 -0.42
C ARG A 317 2.13 5.20 -0.10
N ILE A 318 1.46 4.09 -0.42
CA ILE A 318 2.01 2.74 -0.20
C ILE A 318 3.28 2.53 -1.03
N ALA A 319 3.34 3.00 -2.27
CA ALA A 319 4.48 2.81 -3.16
C ALA A 319 5.73 3.59 -2.71
N PHE A 320 5.57 4.79 -2.15
CA PHE A 320 6.68 5.58 -1.64
C PHE A 320 7.18 5.10 -0.26
N PHE A 321 6.28 4.72 0.65
CA PHE A 321 6.64 4.32 2.02
C PHE A 321 6.67 2.79 2.18
N THR A 322 7.62 2.13 1.53
CA THR A 322 7.69 0.65 1.49
C THR A 322 8.67 0.01 2.49
N HIS A 323 9.30 0.80 3.36
CA HIS A 323 10.33 0.33 4.29
C HIS A 323 9.75 -0.61 5.34
N SER A 324 10.38 -1.77 5.55
CA SER A 324 9.91 -2.79 6.51
C SER A 324 8.45 -3.21 6.31
N CYS A 325 7.96 -3.09 5.07
CA CYS A 325 6.61 -3.45 4.69
C CYS A 325 6.58 -4.65 3.77
N ASN A 326 5.48 -5.40 3.81
CA ASN A 326 5.21 -6.42 2.82
C ASN A 326 4.81 -5.79 1.46
N GLY A 327 4.58 -6.63 0.44
CA GLY A 327 4.21 -6.17 -0.91
C GLY A 327 2.94 -5.32 -0.99
N CYS A 328 2.08 -5.37 0.03
CA CYS A 328 0.83 -4.62 0.13
C CYS A 328 0.90 -3.44 1.12
N GLY A 329 2.06 -3.18 1.71
CA GLY A 329 2.29 -2.06 2.63
C GLY A 329 2.08 -2.36 4.12
N PHE A 330 1.72 -3.58 4.52
CA PHE A 330 1.58 -3.89 5.96
C PHE A 330 2.95 -4.07 6.63
N ALA A 331 3.01 -3.75 7.93
CA ALA A 331 4.21 -3.84 8.74
C ALA A 331 4.75 -5.28 8.81
N VAL A 332 6.07 -5.40 8.77
CA VAL A 332 6.80 -6.66 8.99
C VAL A 332 7.64 -6.51 10.25
N LEU A 333 7.55 -7.51 11.14
CA LEU A 333 8.36 -7.61 12.36
C LEU A 333 9.52 -8.59 12.12
N SER A 334 10.72 -8.23 12.55
CA SER A 334 11.88 -9.12 12.47
C SER A 334 11.72 -10.37 13.35
N SER A 335 11.04 -10.21 14.50
CA SER A 335 10.82 -11.26 15.51
C SER A 335 9.79 -12.35 15.17
N GLN A 336 8.78 -12.07 14.32
CA GLN A 336 7.69 -13.03 14.03
C GLN A 336 8.02 -13.99 12.85
N SER A 337 9.25 -14.02 12.35
CA SER A 337 9.59 -14.77 11.14
C SER A 337 9.76 -16.28 11.38
N ILE A 338 8.94 -17.10 10.72
CA ILE A 338 9.04 -18.57 10.76
C ILE A 338 10.13 -19.08 9.79
N SER A 339 10.51 -18.27 8.79
CA SER A 339 11.49 -18.63 7.74
C SER A 339 12.46 -17.48 7.45
N ALA A 340 13.70 -17.62 7.93
CA ALA A 340 14.74 -16.61 7.81
C ALA A 340 15.08 -16.22 6.35
N LYS A 341 14.99 -17.17 5.39
CA LYS A 341 15.44 -16.96 4.00
C LYS A 341 14.54 -16.05 3.15
N ASP A 342 13.23 -16.17 3.29
CA ASP A 342 12.31 -15.31 2.52
C ASP A 342 12.14 -13.93 3.17
N HIS A 343 12.29 -13.84 4.50
CA HIS A 343 12.12 -12.59 5.25
C HIS A 343 13.31 -11.65 5.11
N THR A 344 14.54 -12.17 5.23
CA THR A 344 15.75 -11.39 4.96
C THR A 344 15.69 -10.78 3.58
N ARG A 345 15.20 -11.50 2.56
CA ARG A 345 15.00 -10.94 1.21
C ARG A 345 13.96 -9.83 1.13
N VAL A 346 12.90 -9.87 1.94
CA VAL A 346 11.87 -8.82 1.97
C VAL A 346 12.40 -7.55 2.66
N LEU A 347 13.10 -7.70 3.79
CA LEU A 347 13.67 -6.59 4.55
C LEU A 347 14.92 -6.00 3.86
N ALA A 348 15.83 -6.86 3.41
CA ALA A 348 17.01 -6.49 2.61
C ALA A 348 16.67 -5.99 1.21
N ARG A 349 15.40 -5.99 0.81
CA ARG A 349 15.00 -5.64 -0.54
C ARG A 349 15.36 -4.18 -0.80
N ARG A 350 16.45 -3.98 -1.54
CA ARG A 350 16.85 -2.67 -2.05
C ARG A 350 15.68 -2.06 -2.82
N VAL A 351 15.05 -1.01 -2.29
CA VAL A 351 14.00 -0.26 -3.00
C VAL A 351 14.66 0.74 -3.93
N HIS A 352 14.76 0.42 -5.22
CA HIS A 352 15.23 1.41 -6.19
C HIS A 352 14.12 2.40 -6.55
N PRO A 353 14.46 3.66 -6.91
CA PRO A 353 13.50 4.58 -7.50
C PRO A 353 12.77 3.98 -8.71
N SER A 354 13.46 3.22 -9.56
CA SER A 354 12.84 2.45 -10.65
C SER A 354 11.85 1.40 -10.17
N ASP A 355 12.04 0.80 -8.99
CA ASP A 355 11.08 -0.17 -8.43
C ASP A 355 9.79 0.54 -7.98
N ILE A 356 9.90 1.74 -7.39
CA ILE A 356 8.73 2.57 -7.04
C ILE A 356 7.95 2.93 -8.30
N VAL A 357 8.64 3.43 -9.34
CA VAL A 357 7.96 3.80 -10.59
C VAL A 357 7.40 2.58 -11.31
N THR A 358 8.08 1.43 -11.25
CA THR A 358 7.53 0.17 -11.78
C THR A 358 6.25 -0.24 -11.04
N LYS A 359 6.21 -0.11 -9.71
CA LYS A 359 4.98 -0.36 -8.92
C LYS A 359 3.84 0.55 -9.37
N VAL A 360 4.08 1.86 -9.46
CA VAL A 360 3.10 2.85 -9.94
C VAL A 360 2.62 2.53 -11.35
N PHE A 361 3.53 2.13 -12.25
CA PHE A 361 3.18 1.74 -13.60
C PHE A 361 2.33 0.44 -13.63
N VAL A 362 2.69 -0.58 -12.86
CA VAL A 362 1.90 -1.82 -12.74
C VAL A 362 0.49 -1.50 -12.20
N PHE A 363 0.37 -0.60 -11.24
CA PHE A 363 -0.93 -0.15 -10.73
C PHE A 363 -1.78 0.53 -11.81
N PHE A 364 -1.23 1.48 -12.56
CA PHE A 364 -1.95 2.11 -13.67
C PHE A 364 -2.27 1.11 -14.80
N THR A 365 -1.43 0.10 -15.00
CA THR A 365 -1.69 -0.99 -15.96
C THR A 365 -2.89 -1.84 -15.52
N ILE A 366 -3.00 -2.18 -14.23
CA ILE A 366 -4.17 -2.90 -13.69
C ILE A 366 -5.43 -2.04 -13.84
N TYR A 367 -5.35 -0.76 -13.47
CA TYR A 367 -6.43 0.20 -13.67
C TYR A 367 -6.90 0.27 -15.12
N PHE A 368 -5.94 0.33 -16.04
CA PHE A 368 -6.20 0.33 -17.48
C PHE A 368 -6.84 -0.98 -17.93
N PHE A 369 -6.37 -2.14 -17.48
CA PHE A 369 -6.96 -3.43 -17.83
C PHE A 369 -8.42 -3.54 -17.36
N VAL A 370 -8.72 -3.10 -16.15
CA VAL A 370 -10.10 -3.06 -15.64
C VAL A 370 -10.96 -2.12 -16.48
N ALA A 371 -10.47 -0.92 -16.77
CA ALA A 371 -11.18 0.04 -17.61
C ALA A 371 -11.46 -0.52 -19.02
N GLN A 372 -10.47 -1.13 -19.67
CA GLN A 372 -10.63 -1.71 -21.00
C GLN A 372 -11.55 -2.92 -21.00
N THR A 373 -11.49 -3.77 -19.97
CA THR A 373 -12.37 -4.94 -19.85
C THR A 373 -13.83 -4.49 -19.88
N VAL A 374 -14.18 -3.51 -19.05
CA VAL A 374 -15.55 -2.98 -18.99
C VAL A 374 -15.92 -2.28 -20.29
N THR A 375 -15.03 -1.44 -20.82
CA THR A 375 -15.25 -0.72 -22.09
C THR A 375 -15.55 -1.68 -23.24
N LEU A 376 -14.74 -2.73 -23.39
CA LEU A 376 -14.87 -3.68 -24.47
C LEU A 376 -16.05 -4.62 -24.29
N VAL A 377 -16.37 -5.04 -23.06
CA VAL A 377 -17.60 -5.79 -22.77
C VAL A 377 -18.82 -4.97 -23.17
N VAL A 378 -18.91 -3.71 -22.74
CA VAL A 378 -20.00 -2.80 -23.12
C VAL A 378 -20.03 -2.61 -24.64
N LEU A 379 -18.88 -2.42 -25.29
CA LEU A 379 -18.79 -2.26 -26.74
C LEU A 379 -19.33 -3.50 -27.47
N ILE A 380 -18.81 -4.69 -27.18
CA ILE A 380 -19.17 -5.95 -27.85
C ILE A 380 -20.67 -6.24 -27.71
N LEU A 381 -21.22 -6.05 -26.51
CA LEU A 381 -22.64 -6.29 -26.25
C LEU A 381 -23.57 -5.33 -27.00
N ASN A 382 -23.08 -4.17 -27.43
CA ASN A 382 -23.88 -3.20 -28.16
C ASN A 382 -23.61 -3.23 -29.68
N LEU A 383 -22.63 -4.00 -30.17
CA LEU A 383 -22.31 -4.11 -31.60
C LEU A 383 -23.28 -4.99 -32.41
N HIS A 384 -24.36 -5.51 -31.83
CA HIS A 384 -25.30 -6.40 -32.54
C HIS A 384 -25.92 -5.81 -33.81
N SER A 385 -26.08 -4.48 -33.89
CA SER A 385 -26.65 -3.81 -35.06
C SER A 385 -25.62 -3.44 -36.14
N CYS A 386 -24.35 -3.81 -35.95
CA CYS A 386 -23.25 -3.46 -36.83
C CYS A 386 -22.89 -4.59 -37.80
N ALA A 387 -22.23 -4.25 -38.91
CA ALA A 387 -21.62 -5.25 -39.79
C ALA A 387 -20.70 -6.18 -38.98
N GLY A 388 -20.74 -7.49 -39.24
CA GLY A 388 -19.96 -8.49 -38.49
C GLY A 388 -18.45 -8.23 -38.46
N THR A 389 -17.92 -7.53 -39.47
CA THR A 389 -16.52 -7.09 -39.53
C THR A 389 -16.14 -6.12 -38.39
N ALA A 390 -17.10 -5.36 -37.86
CA ALA A 390 -16.88 -4.45 -36.74
C ALA A 390 -16.68 -5.17 -35.40
N ILE A 391 -17.08 -6.45 -35.31
CA ILE A 391 -16.95 -7.27 -34.09
C ILE A 391 -15.56 -7.90 -33.99
N ILE A 392 -14.93 -8.22 -35.14
CA ILE A 392 -13.67 -8.97 -35.21
C ILE A 392 -12.55 -8.26 -34.44
N PHE A 393 -12.36 -6.96 -34.66
CA PHE A 393 -11.26 -6.21 -34.01
C PHE A 393 -11.44 -6.11 -32.47
N PRO A 394 -12.59 -5.69 -31.93
CA PRO A 394 -12.84 -5.72 -30.49
C PRO A 394 -12.71 -7.10 -29.86
N ALA A 395 -13.08 -8.17 -30.57
CA ALA A 395 -12.94 -9.55 -30.07
C ALA A 395 -11.46 -9.97 -29.95
N ILE A 396 -10.62 -9.63 -30.95
CA ILE A 396 -9.17 -9.85 -30.88
C ILE A 396 -8.58 -9.05 -29.72
N TYR A 397 -8.99 -7.79 -29.56
CA TYR A 397 -8.55 -6.95 -28.45
C TYR A 397 -8.93 -7.57 -27.09
N MET A 398 -10.17 -8.03 -26.92
CA MET A 398 -10.58 -8.73 -25.70
C MET A 398 -9.76 -9.99 -25.42
N SER A 399 -9.39 -10.72 -26.46
CA SER A 399 -8.58 -11.95 -26.33
C SER A 399 -7.16 -11.62 -25.85
N VAL A 400 -6.52 -10.60 -26.43
CA VAL A 400 -5.20 -10.11 -26.00
C VAL A 400 -5.26 -9.58 -24.57
N LEU A 401 -6.28 -8.78 -24.24
CA LEU A 401 -6.48 -8.26 -22.89
C LEU A 401 -6.69 -9.40 -21.87
N GLY A 402 -7.54 -10.37 -22.18
CA GLY A 402 -7.79 -11.52 -21.33
C GLY A 402 -6.51 -12.33 -21.06
N LEU A 403 -5.70 -12.57 -22.09
CA LEU A 403 -4.41 -13.23 -21.94
C LEU A 403 -3.45 -12.41 -21.06
N SER A 404 -3.37 -11.09 -21.26
CA SER A 404 -2.56 -10.19 -20.42
C SER A 404 -3.02 -10.17 -18.96
N ILE A 405 -4.32 -10.26 -18.69
CA ILE A 405 -4.88 -10.38 -17.33
C ILE A 405 -4.48 -11.71 -16.69
N ILE A 406 -4.54 -12.82 -17.43
CA ILE A 406 -4.10 -14.12 -16.92
C ILE A 406 -2.60 -14.06 -16.58
N VAL A 407 -1.78 -13.53 -17.49
CA VAL A 407 -0.33 -13.39 -17.28
C VAL A 407 -0.02 -12.54 -16.06
N ILE A 408 -0.62 -11.35 -15.91
CA ILE A 408 -0.33 -10.48 -14.76
C ILE A 408 -0.74 -11.14 -13.44
N VAL A 409 -1.88 -11.85 -13.39
CA VAL A 409 -2.30 -12.57 -12.18
C VAL A 409 -1.32 -13.70 -11.85
N VAL A 410 -0.94 -14.52 -12.84
CA VAL A 410 0.02 -15.62 -12.66
C VAL A 410 1.39 -15.09 -12.19
N VAL A 411 1.86 -14.00 -12.78
CA VAL A 411 3.15 -13.37 -12.41
C VAL A 411 3.07 -12.78 -11.00
N CYS A 412 2.02 -12.02 -10.68
CA CYS A 412 1.85 -11.41 -9.35
C CYS A 412 1.70 -12.45 -8.23
N VAL A 413 1.15 -13.63 -8.53
CA VAL A 413 0.96 -14.70 -7.55
C VAL A 413 2.21 -15.57 -7.39
N ASN A 414 2.89 -15.92 -8.48
CA ASN A 414 3.93 -16.95 -8.47
C ASN A 414 5.35 -16.41 -8.51
N LEU A 415 5.56 -15.15 -8.92
CA LEU A 415 6.89 -14.59 -9.12
C LEU A 415 7.17 -13.41 -8.18
N PRO A 416 8.40 -13.30 -7.65
CA PRO A 416 8.80 -12.10 -6.92
C PRO A 416 8.76 -10.90 -7.87
N PHE A 417 8.33 -9.75 -7.33
CA PHE A 417 8.25 -8.51 -8.11
C PHE A 417 9.56 -8.23 -8.88
N SER A 418 9.44 -7.99 -10.19
CA SER A 418 10.55 -7.73 -11.10
C SER A 418 10.27 -6.49 -11.94
N ARG A 419 11.32 -5.73 -12.26
CA ARG A 419 11.23 -4.56 -13.16
C ARG A 419 10.66 -4.91 -14.54
N GLY A 420 10.87 -6.15 -14.98
CA GLY A 420 10.33 -6.67 -16.24
C GLY A 420 8.81 -6.77 -16.26
N MET A 421 8.13 -6.73 -15.11
CA MET A 421 6.65 -6.75 -15.05
C MET A 421 6.02 -5.56 -15.76
N GLY A 422 6.73 -4.44 -15.93
CA GLY A 422 6.25 -3.30 -16.71
C GLY A 422 5.96 -3.65 -18.18
N ALA A 423 6.70 -4.60 -18.77
CA ALA A 423 6.52 -4.95 -20.18
C ALA A 423 5.16 -5.62 -20.49
N ILE A 424 4.46 -6.13 -19.47
CA ILE A 424 3.17 -6.83 -19.62
C ILE A 424 2.08 -5.90 -20.17
N GLY A 425 2.16 -4.59 -19.89
CA GLY A 425 1.18 -3.61 -20.38
C GLY A 425 1.34 -3.24 -21.86
N ILE A 426 2.48 -3.53 -22.49
CA ILE A 426 2.82 -3.07 -23.84
C ILE A 426 1.86 -3.63 -24.91
N PRO A 427 1.53 -4.95 -24.95
CA PRO A 427 0.65 -5.48 -25.98
C PRO A 427 -0.75 -4.85 -25.96
N VAL A 428 -1.32 -4.67 -24.76
CA VAL A 428 -2.65 -4.08 -24.59
C VAL A 428 -2.63 -2.59 -24.96
N MET A 429 -1.55 -1.86 -24.63
CA MET A 429 -1.38 -0.48 -25.06
C MET A 429 -1.33 -0.37 -26.59
N LEU A 430 -0.56 -1.21 -27.28
CA LEU A 430 -0.50 -1.23 -28.73
C LEU A 430 -1.88 -1.51 -29.34
N MET A 431 -2.64 -2.43 -28.74
CA MET A 431 -4.03 -2.69 -29.15
C MET A 431 -4.94 -1.48 -28.96
N GLN A 432 -4.77 -0.70 -27.88
CA GLN A 432 -5.53 0.54 -27.68
C GLN A 432 -5.18 1.61 -28.71
N ILE A 433 -3.91 1.78 -29.05
CA ILE A 433 -3.49 2.70 -30.11
C ILE A 433 -4.10 2.28 -31.45
N ALA A 434 -3.99 0.98 -31.79
CA ALA A 434 -4.60 0.43 -32.99
C ALA A 434 -6.13 0.60 -33.00
N PHE A 435 -6.79 0.43 -31.84
CA PHE A 435 -8.23 0.67 -31.69
C PHE A 435 -8.59 2.14 -31.96
N LEU A 436 -7.84 3.08 -31.38
CA LEU A 436 -8.06 4.51 -31.61
C LEU A 436 -7.87 4.89 -33.09
N VAL A 437 -6.86 4.34 -33.75
CA VAL A 437 -6.66 4.51 -35.21
C VAL A 437 -7.81 3.90 -35.99
N TYR A 438 -8.25 2.69 -35.64
CA TYR A 438 -9.38 2.02 -36.28
C TYR A 438 -10.68 2.83 -36.16
N VAL A 439 -10.97 3.37 -34.98
CA VAL A 439 -12.16 4.23 -34.77
C VAL A 439 -12.04 5.55 -35.55
N ASN A 440 -10.84 6.13 -35.65
CA ASN A 440 -10.65 7.40 -36.36
C ASN A 440 -10.68 7.25 -37.90
N VAL A 441 -10.10 6.18 -38.44
CA VAL A 441 -9.96 5.93 -39.88
C VAL A 441 -11.15 5.12 -40.44
N GLY A 442 -11.64 4.14 -39.69
CA GLY A 442 -12.57 3.10 -40.15
C GLY A 442 -14.05 3.33 -39.81
N ALA A 443 -14.40 4.32 -38.98
CA ALA A 443 -15.80 4.63 -38.64
C ALA A 443 -16.61 5.25 -39.79
N ALA A 444 -16.07 5.31 -41.01
CA ALA A 444 -16.79 5.73 -42.21
C ALA A 444 -17.98 4.83 -42.56
N SER A 445 -18.09 3.62 -42.00
CA SER A 445 -19.37 2.90 -41.96
C SER A 445 -20.33 3.63 -41.01
N ARG A 446 -21.04 4.63 -41.55
CA ARG A 446 -22.04 5.47 -40.85
C ARG A 446 -23.17 4.68 -40.16
N GLU A 447 -23.23 3.37 -40.37
CA GLU A 447 -24.25 2.45 -39.87
C GLU A 447 -24.11 2.18 -38.36
N CYS A 448 -22.89 2.19 -37.80
CA CYS A 448 -22.67 1.93 -36.38
C CYS A 448 -22.78 3.19 -35.53
N VAL A 449 -23.89 3.35 -34.81
CA VAL A 449 -24.13 4.50 -33.91
C VAL A 449 -23.04 4.64 -32.84
N ILE A 450 -22.44 3.53 -32.40
CA ILE A 450 -21.47 3.50 -31.30
C ILE A 450 -20.14 4.15 -31.69
N PHE A 451 -19.74 4.05 -32.96
CA PHE A 451 -18.52 4.67 -33.48
C PHE A 451 -18.74 6.11 -33.94
N LYS A 452 -19.97 6.66 -33.85
CA LYS A 452 -20.18 8.07 -34.18
C LYS A 452 -19.38 8.95 -33.19
N PRO A 453 -18.65 9.97 -33.67
CA PRO A 453 -17.85 10.85 -32.81
C PRO A 453 -18.65 11.48 -31.66
N SER A 454 -19.94 11.78 -31.90
CA SER A 454 -20.83 12.34 -30.88
C SER A 454 -21.17 11.36 -29.76
N PHE A 455 -21.17 10.05 -30.04
CA PHE A 455 -21.44 8.99 -29.07
C PHE A 455 -20.15 8.55 -28.37
N SER A 456 -19.01 8.50 -29.07
CA SER A 456 -17.70 8.06 -28.56
C SER A 456 -17.21 8.76 -27.27
N LYS A 457 -17.82 9.90 -26.88
CA LYS A 457 -17.58 10.57 -25.59
C LYS A 457 -17.75 9.66 -24.37
N TRP A 458 -18.52 8.58 -24.45
CA TRP A 458 -18.62 7.65 -23.32
C TRP A 458 -17.31 6.92 -22.99
N MET A 459 -16.37 6.86 -23.94
CA MET A 459 -15.06 6.26 -23.76
C MET A 459 -14.06 7.18 -23.05
N ILE A 460 -14.43 8.43 -22.73
CA ILE A 460 -13.54 9.41 -22.07
C ILE A 460 -12.87 8.86 -20.80
N PRO A 461 -13.58 8.21 -19.86
CA PRO A 461 -12.94 7.64 -18.67
C PRO A 461 -11.82 6.64 -19.00
N SER A 462 -12.07 5.78 -20.00
CA SER A 462 -11.12 4.78 -20.48
C SER A 462 -9.88 5.41 -21.13
N ILE A 463 -10.10 6.46 -21.94
CA ILE A 463 -9.04 7.25 -22.57
C ILE A 463 -8.23 8.04 -21.54
N ALA A 464 -8.86 8.59 -20.50
CA ALA A 464 -8.17 9.32 -19.44
C ALA A 464 -7.21 8.39 -18.67
N ILE A 465 -7.64 7.16 -18.35
CA ILE A 465 -6.80 6.16 -17.68
C ILE A 465 -5.68 5.69 -18.59
N PHE A 466 -5.94 5.52 -19.89
CA PHE A 466 -4.88 5.29 -20.87
C PHE A 466 -3.83 6.40 -20.86
N GLY A 467 -4.26 7.67 -20.79
CA GLY A 467 -3.36 8.82 -20.64
C GLY A 467 -2.50 8.74 -19.37
N LEU A 468 -3.10 8.42 -18.22
CA LEU A 468 -2.37 8.23 -16.96
C LEU A 468 -1.36 7.08 -17.04
N MET A 469 -1.74 5.97 -17.67
CA MET A 469 -0.82 4.85 -17.91
C MET A 469 0.34 5.29 -18.81
N CYS A 470 0.09 5.99 -19.91
CA CYS A 470 1.15 6.52 -20.78
C CYS A 470 2.11 7.46 -20.04
N LEU A 471 1.59 8.36 -19.19
CA LEU A 471 2.42 9.22 -18.33
C LEU A 471 3.30 8.40 -17.38
N SER A 472 2.74 7.35 -16.77
CA SER A 472 3.52 6.46 -15.89
C SER A 472 4.61 5.69 -16.63
N ILE A 473 4.42 5.38 -17.92
CA ILE A 473 5.43 4.72 -18.77
C ILE A 473 6.55 5.67 -19.13
N VAL A 474 6.22 6.93 -19.47
CA VAL A 474 7.24 7.94 -19.70
C VAL A 474 8.08 8.11 -18.43
N ALA A 475 7.45 8.22 -17.26
CA ALA A 475 8.16 8.29 -15.98
C ALA A 475 9.04 7.04 -15.75
N TRP A 476 8.54 5.85 -16.05
CA TRP A 476 9.27 4.58 -15.92
C TRP A 476 10.50 4.53 -16.83
N LEU A 477 10.34 4.86 -18.11
CA LEU A 477 11.43 4.93 -19.07
C LEU A 477 12.47 6.00 -18.69
N THR A 478 12.03 7.19 -18.28
CA THR A 478 12.94 8.26 -17.83
C THR A 478 13.75 7.81 -16.63
N MET A 479 13.14 7.16 -15.64
CA MET A 479 13.87 6.67 -14.46
C MET A 479 14.84 5.54 -14.79
N LEU A 480 14.46 4.60 -15.66
CA LEU A 480 15.37 3.56 -16.13
C LEU A 480 16.56 4.14 -16.89
N LEU A 481 16.33 5.13 -17.77
CA LEU A 481 17.40 5.80 -18.50
C LEU A 481 18.31 6.58 -17.56
N VAL A 482 17.77 7.32 -16.58
CA VAL A 482 18.57 8.07 -15.61
C VAL A 482 19.44 7.14 -14.76
N GLU A 483 18.89 6.01 -14.29
CA GLU A 483 19.67 5.00 -13.56
C GLU A 483 20.76 4.37 -14.45
N PHE A 484 20.43 4.07 -15.72
CA PHE A 484 21.39 3.54 -16.68
C PHE A 484 22.54 4.50 -16.97
N PHE A 485 22.25 5.78 -17.22
CA PHE A 485 23.27 6.79 -17.54
C PHE A 485 24.12 7.20 -16.34
N ARG A 486 23.54 7.33 -15.14
CA ARG A 486 24.31 7.75 -13.96
C ARG A 486 25.19 6.65 -13.41
N GLY A 487 24.86 5.37 -13.64
CA GLY A 487 25.55 4.22 -13.03
C GLY A 487 25.49 4.16 -11.50
N VAL A 488 24.94 5.19 -10.85
CA VAL A 488 24.85 5.38 -9.40
C VAL A 488 23.42 5.76 -9.02
N ARG A 489 22.99 5.22 -7.87
CA ARG A 489 21.63 5.35 -7.33
C ARG A 489 21.30 6.81 -6.96
N ILE A 490 20.07 7.24 -7.23
CA ILE A 490 19.49 8.41 -6.56
C ILE A 490 19.14 7.99 -5.13
N THR A 491 19.83 8.55 -4.15
CA THR A 491 19.53 8.31 -2.72
C THR A 491 18.16 8.88 -2.37
N GLN A 492 17.31 8.09 -1.71
CA GLN A 492 15.96 8.51 -1.30
C GLN A 492 15.98 9.31 0.01
N ARG A 493 16.95 10.23 0.15
CA ARG A 493 17.21 10.95 1.41
C ARG A 493 15.95 11.54 2.02
N ALA A 494 15.09 12.17 1.22
CA ALA A 494 13.87 12.79 1.73
C ALA A 494 12.90 11.79 2.39
N VAL A 495 12.76 10.58 1.83
CA VAL A 495 11.90 9.53 2.41
C VAL A 495 12.54 8.96 3.67
N ASP A 496 13.86 8.82 3.69
CA ASP A 496 14.61 8.33 4.84
C ASP A 496 14.45 9.25 6.07
N HIS A 497 14.33 10.56 5.86
CA HIS A 497 14.06 11.54 6.93
C HIS A 497 12.63 11.49 7.49
N TYR A 498 11.71 10.72 6.90
CA TYR A 498 10.31 10.63 7.36
C TYR A 498 10.19 10.18 8.82
N VAL A 499 11.06 9.28 9.31
CA VAL A 499 11.01 8.79 10.70
C VAL A 499 11.38 9.90 11.71
N LEU A 500 12.07 10.94 11.26
CA LEU A 500 12.44 12.09 12.08
C LEU A 500 11.34 13.16 12.15
N ALA A 501 10.26 13.01 11.37
CA ALA A 501 9.08 13.88 11.38
C ALA A 501 7.95 13.20 12.16
#